data_AF-A0A4P1R4Z5-F1
#
_entry.id   AF-A0A4P1R4Z5-F1
#
_cell.length_a   1.000
_cell.length_b   1.000
_cell.length_c   1.000
_cell.angle_alpha   90.00
_cell.angle_beta   90.00
_cell.angle_gamma   90.00
#
_symmetry.space_group_name_H-M   'P 1'
#
loop_
_entity.id
_entity.type
_entity.pdbx_description
1 polymer ?
#
loop_
_entity_poly.entity_id
_entity_poly.type
_entity_poly.pdbx_seq_one_letter_code
_entity_poly.pdbx_strand_id
1 'polypeptide(L)'
;MGLFPKGITQFNVTDDGKFWVHLDQACNAKFESELHYDRNVSGSLSYGKIDALTGLEAQDLFLWFPVMSIRVDVPSSGLIYFDVGAAYKQFSSSLFETPPDCVAAIPDNDAADSVNVYQGQAGKLRYQFDQENSGRDVL
;
A
#
# COMPACT_ATOMS: atom_id res chain seq x y z
N MET A 1 0.50 10.05 4.75
CA MET A 1 0.98 10.48 3.42
C MET A 1 2.36 9.88 3.23
N GLY A 2 2.49 8.83 2.42
CA GLY A 2 3.76 8.14 2.20
C GLY A 2 3.59 6.82 1.45
N LEU A 3 4.66 6.35 0.79
CA LEU A 3 4.67 5.10 0.01
C LEU A 3 4.61 3.85 0.89
N PHE A 4 5.04 3.95 2.14
CA PHE A 4 5.08 2.82 3.07
C PHE A 4 3.82 2.77 3.93
N PRO A 5 3.32 1.56 4.23
CA PRO A 5 2.15 1.39 5.08
C PRO A 5 2.46 1.72 6.55
N LYS A 6 1.42 1.78 7.38
CA LYS A 6 1.56 1.85 8.84
C LYS A 6 2.20 0.55 9.35
N GLY A 7 2.93 0.61 10.47
CA GLY A 7 3.59 -0.56 11.07
C GLY A 7 5.13 -0.52 11.02
N ILE A 8 5.71 0.57 10.51
CA ILE A 8 7.15 0.81 10.58
C ILE A 8 7.57 0.96 12.04
N THR A 9 8.44 0.07 12.49
CA THR A 9 9.01 0.08 13.84
C THR A 9 10.37 0.77 13.88
N GLN A 10 11.15 0.66 12.80
CA GLN A 10 12.48 1.26 12.69
C GLN A 10 12.73 1.69 11.25
N PHE A 11 13.51 2.76 11.08
CA PHE A 11 13.98 3.20 9.77
C PHE A 11 15.30 3.93 9.91
N ASN A 12 16.08 3.96 8.84
CA ASN A 12 17.27 4.78 8.74
C ASN A 12 17.49 5.21 7.29
N VAL A 13 18.08 6.39 7.13
CA VAL A 13 18.54 6.91 5.85
C VAL A 13 19.96 7.43 6.05
N THR A 14 20.88 7.00 5.20
CA THR A 14 22.28 7.42 5.21
C THR A 14 22.50 8.58 4.24
N ASP A 15 23.59 9.33 4.44
CA ASP A 15 23.91 10.52 3.62
C ASP A 15 24.13 10.20 2.14
N ASP A 16 24.50 8.95 1.82
CA ASP A 16 24.63 8.46 0.44
C ASP A 16 23.28 8.07 -0.20
N GLY A 17 22.17 8.33 0.49
CA GLY A 17 20.81 8.12 0.00
C GLY A 17 20.28 6.70 0.22
N LYS A 18 21.06 5.76 0.76
CA LYS A 18 20.54 4.43 1.08
C LYS A 18 19.60 4.50 2.26
N PHE A 19 18.59 3.65 2.25
CA PHE A 19 17.64 3.54 3.34
C PHE A 19 17.29 2.09 3.62
N TRP A 20 16.84 1.85 4.84
CA TRP A 20 16.16 0.63 5.21
C TRP A 20 15.02 0.94 6.18
N VAL A 21 14.01 0.10 6.13
CA VAL A 21 12.78 0.18 6.92
C VAL A 21 12.50 -1.21 7.49
N HIS A 22 12.14 -1.25 8.76
CA HIS A 22 11.73 -2.47 9.45
C HIS A 22 10.26 -2.36 9.86
N LEU A 23 9.46 -3.33 9.43
CA LEU A 23 8.08 -3.51 9.84
C LEU A 23 8.01 -4.60 10.92
N ASP A 24 7.03 -4.51 11.81
CA ASP A 24 6.75 -5.53 12.82
C ASP A 24 6.49 -6.91 12.18
N GLN A 25 5.79 -6.93 11.05
CA GLN A 25 5.45 -8.11 10.27
C GLN A 25 5.35 -7.81 8.77
N ALA A 26 5.47 -8.85 7.94
CA ALA A 26 5.21 -8.73 6.51
C ALA A 26 3.71 -8.56 6.30
N CYS A 27 3.32 -7.73 5.35
CA CYS A 27 1.92 -7.35 5.19
C CYS A 27 1.55 -6.99 3.75
N ASN A 28 0.28 -7.17 3.42
CA ASN A 28 -0.30 -6.82 2.13
C ASN A 28 -1.13 -5.54 2.28
N ALA A 29 -0.95 -4.63 1.33
CA ALA A 29 -1.78 -3.43 1.20
C ALA A 29 -2.49 -3.46 -0.16
N LYS A 30 -3.81 -3.31 -0.13
CA LYS A 30 -4.64 -3.29 -1.34
C LYS A 30 -4.88 -1.86 -1.80
N PHE A 31 -4.20 -1.46 -2.87
CA PHE A 31 -4.46 -0.22 -3.60
C PHE A 31 -5.33 -0.55 -4.84
N GLU A 32 -4.99 -0.01 -6.02
CA GLU A 32 -5.51 -0.48 -7.30
C GLU A 32 -5.07 -1.93 -7.59
N SER A 33 -3.83 -2.29 -7.19
CA SER A 33 -3.33 -3.66 -7.12
C SER A 33 -2.87 -3.98 -5.70
N GLU A 34 -2.68 -5.27 -5.42
CA GLU A 34 -2.11 -5.70 -4.15
C GLU A 34 -0.59 -5.48 -4.15
N LEU A 35 -0.07 -4.93 -3.05
CA LEU A 35 1.35 -4.74 -2.80
C LEU A 35 1.74 -5.51 -1.54
N HIS A 36 2.78 -6.33 -1.63
CA HIS A 36 3.33 -7.09 -0.51
C HIS A 36 4.60 -6.40 -0.01
N TYR A 37 4.62 -6.09 1.28
CA TYR A 37 5.76 -5.51 1.98
C TYR A 37 6.37 -6.56 2.90
N ASP A 38 7.65 -6.83 2.71
CA ASP A 38 8.42 -7.66 3.63
C ASP A 38 8.68 -6.93 4.94
N ARG A 39 9.07 -7.68 5.98
CA ARG A 39 9.53 -7.10 7.26
C ARG A 39 10.72 -6.16 7.08
N ASN A 40 11.60 -6.44 6.13
CA ASN A 40 12.78 -5.65 5.85
C ASN A 40 12.69 -5.10 4.44
N VAL A 41 12.52 -3.79 4.32
CA VAL A 41 12.52 -3.11 3.03
C VAL A 41 13.74 -2.22 2.95
N SER A 42 14.45 -2.25 1.83
CA SER A 42 15.66 -1.44 1.65
C SER A 42 15.76 -0.92 0.22
N GLY A 43 16.49 0.18 0.03
CA GLY A 43 16.71 0.76 -1.28
C GLY A 43 17.61 1.99 -1.24
N SER A 44 17.71 2.67 -2.38
CA SER A 44 18.48 3.90 -2.53
C SER A 44 17.59 5.03 -3.03
N LEU A 45 17.48 6.09 -2.25
CA LEU A 45 16.72 7.28 -2.57
C LEU A 45 17.58 8.25 -3.40
N SER A 46 16.99 8.76 -4.47
CA SER A 46 17.51 9.84 -5.30
C SER A 46 16.36 10.78 -5.68
N TYR A 47 16.68 11.92 -6.28
CA TYR A 47 15.64 12.90 -6.64
C TYR A 47 14.64 12.30 -7.64
N GLY A 48 13.38 12.17 -7.22
CA GLY A 48 12.29 11.62 -8.02
C GLY A 48 12.32 10.11 -8.24
N LYS A 49 13.25 9.38 -7.61
CA LYS A 49 13.41 7.93 -7.82
C LYS A 49 13.93 7.20 -6.58
N ILE A 50 13.34 6.05 -6.28
CA ILE A 50 13.89 5.01 -5.42
C ILE A 50 14.41 3.89 -6.33
N ASP A 51 15.66 3.49 -6.13
CA ASP A 51 16.33 2.44 -6.91
C ASP A 51 16.84 1.32 -5.99
N ALA A 52 17.22 0.19 -6.60
CA ALA A 52 17.72 -0.99 -5.89
C ALA A 52 16.81 -1.42 -4.72
N LEU A 53 15.49 -1.35 -4.93
CA LEU A 53 14.49 -1.65 -3.92
C LEU A 53 14.39 -3.17 -3.71
N THR A 54 14.31 -3.59 -2.45
CA THR A 54 14.15 -4.98 -2.04
C THR A 54 13.09 -5.09 -0.96
N GLY A 55 12.31 -6.17 -0.95
CA GLY A 55 11.27 -6.40 0.05
C GLY A 55 9.94 -5.74 -0.28
N LEU A 56 9.72 -5.41 -1.54
CA LEU A 56 8.45 -4.93 -2.06
C LEU A 56 8.10 -5.74 -3.30
N GLU A 57 6.89 -6.30 -3.34
CA GLU A 57 6.35 -7.01 -4.49
C GLU A 57 5.00 -6.44 -4.89
N ALA A 58 4.72 -6.42 -6.19
CA ALA A 58 3.45 -5.99 -6.73
C ALA A 58 2.75 -7.18 -7.40
N GLN A 59 1.46 -7.33 -7.14
CA GLN A 59 0.67 -8.36 -7.76
C GLN A 59 0.19 -7.93 -9.15
N ASP A 60 0.38 -8.81 -10.14
CA ASP A 60 -0.19 -8.69 -11.48
C ASP A 60 -0.76 -10.03 -11.93
N LEU A 61 -2.05 -10.03 -12.32
CA LEU A 61 -2.78 -11.23 -12.74
C LEU A 61 -2.35 -12.46 -11.91
N PHE A 62 -2.64 -12.46 -10.59
CA PHE A 62 -2.30 -13.52 -9.62
C PHE A 62 -0.81 -13.82 -9.34
N LEU A 63 0.15 -13.20 -10.03
CA LEU A 63 1.58 -13.41 -9.79
C LEU A 63 2.19 -12.23 -9.03
N TRP A 64 3.12 -12.53 -8.12
CA TRP A 64 3.91 -11.52 -7.40
C TRP A 64 5.18 -11.21 -8.16
N PHE A 65 5.43 -9.93 -8.41
CA PHE A 65 6.62 -9.46 -9.09
C PHE A 65 7.42 -8.52 -8.18
N PRO A 66 8.73 -8.73 -8.05
CA PRO A 66 9.57 -7.85 -7.25
C PRO A 66 9.60 -6.45 -7.85
N VAL A 67 9.45 -5.44 -7.01
CA VAL A 67 9.55 -4.03 -7.39
C VAL A 67 11.01 -3.61 -7.24
N MET A 68 11.67 -3.34 -8.37
CA MET A 68 13.09 -2.98 -8.41
C MET A 68 13.33 -1.49 -8.20
N SER A 69 12.43 -0.65 -8.74
CA SER A 69 12.54 0.80 -8.62
C SER A 69 11.17 1.47 -8.61
N ILE A 70 11.09 2.64 -8.00
CA ILE A 70 9.89 3.49 -7.99
C ILE A 70 10.30 4.87 -8.48
N ARG A 71 9.58 5.44 -9.45
CA ARG A 71 9.85 6.78 -9.97
C ARG A 71 8.60 7.63 -10.06
N VAL A 72 8.79 8.94 -10.00
CA VAL A 72 7.76 9.95 -10.26
C VAL A 72 8.23 10.88 -11.36
N ASP A 73 7.30 11.39 -12.16
CA ASP A 73 7.62 12.39 -13.17
C ASP A 73 8.01 13.73 -12.51
N VAL A 74 8.89 14.50 -13.17
CA VAL A 74 9.26 15.85 -12.73
C VAL A 74 9.13 16.81 -13.92
N PRO A 75 8.18 17.78 -13.89
CA PRO A 75 7.19 18.05 -12.84
C PRO A 75 6.19 16.90 -12.69
N SER A 76 5.65 16.72 -11.47
CA SER A 76 4.77 15.59 -11.15
C SER A 76 3.52 15.60 -12.02
N SER A 77 3.27 14.47 -12.68
CA SER A 77 2.05 14.17 -13.44
C SER A 77 0.92 13.68 -12.52
N GLY A 78 1.18 13.47 -11.23
CA GLY A 78 0.27 12.78 -10.31
C GLY A 78 0.33 11.26 -10.43
N LEU A 79 1.28 10.71 -11.20
CA LEU A 79 1.49 9.27 -11.35
C LEU A 79 2.82 8.83 -10.72
N ILE A 80 2.81 7.61 -10.20
CA ILE A 80 3.96 6.91 -9.66
C ILE A 80 4.13 5.61 -10.43
N TYR A 81 5.35 5.33 -10.88
CA TYR A 81 5.66 4.14 -11.68
C TYR A 81 6.51 3.19 -10.85
N PHE A 82 6.04 1.96 -10.72
CA PHE A 82 6.74 0.86 -10.07
C PHE A 82 7.31 -0.04 -11.16
N ASP A 83 8.62 -0.19 -11.14
CA ASP A 83 9.37 -1.04 -12.06
C ASP A 83 9.38 -2.47 -11.54
N VAL A 84 8.75 -3.37 -12.29
CA VAL A 84 8.74 -4.81 -12.00
C VAL A 84 9.65 -5.58 -12.97
N GLY A 85 10.64 -4.89 -13.53
CA GLY A 85 11.66 -5.42 -14.44
C GLY A 85 11.21 -5.45 -15.91
N ALA A 86 10.18 -6.24 -16.22
CA ALA A 86 9.69 -6.37 -17.61
C ALA A 86 8.67 -5.28 -18.00
N ALA A 87 8.03 -4.66 -17.02
CA ALA A 87 6.95 -3.70 -17.21
C ALA A 87 6.94 -2.66 -16.09
N TYR A 88 6.13 -1.63 -16.29
CA TYR A 88 5.86 -0.61 -15.27
C TYR A 88 4.41 -0.66 -14.84
N LYS A 89 4.20 -0.79 -13.54
CA LYS A 89 2.89 -0.57 -12.90
C LYS A 89 2.72 0.91 -12.63
N GLN A 90 1.56 1.45 -12.97
CA GLN A 90 1.22 2.86 -12.80
C GLN A 90 0.22 2.97 -11.65
N PHE A 91 0.48 3.91 -10.74
CA PHE A 91 -0.39 4.20 -9.62
C PHE A 91 -0.63 5.71 -9.55
N SER A 92 -1.84 6.11 -9.19
CA SER A 92 -2.11 7.50 -8.84
C SER A 92 -1.42 7.87 -7.53
N SER A 93 -0.75 9.03 -7.47
CA SER A 93 -0.09 9.51 -6.27
C SER A 93 -1.07 9.73 -5.11
N SER A 94 -2.34 10.02 -5.42
CA SER A 94 -3.41 10.19 -4.43
C SER A 94 -3.67 8.94 -3.59
N LEU A 95 -3.37 7.75 -4.11
CA LEU A 95 -3.52 6.48 -3.38
C LEU A 95 -2.60 6.40 -2.16
N PHE A 96 -1.45 7.07 -2.21
CA PHE A 96 -0.45 7.08 -1.14
C PHE A 96 -0.60 8.27 -0.18
N GLU A 97 -1.53 9.18 -0.46
CA GLU A 97 -1.90 10.23 0.49
C GLU A 97 -2.64 9.60 1.67
N THR A 98 -3.68 8.81 1.36
CA THR A 98 -4.45 8.04 2.36
C THR A 98 -4.18 6.55 2.16
N PRO A 99 -3.00 6.04 2.57
CA PRO A 99 -2.67 4.65 2.36
C PRO A 99 -3.63 3.75 3.14
N PRO A 100 -4.10 2.64 2.55
CA PRO A 100 -4.92 1.65 3.21
C PRO A 100 -4.15 1.00 4.37
N ASP A 101 -4.88 0.41 5.31
CA ASP A 101 -4.26 -0.33 6.41
C ASP A 101 -3.58 -1.60 5.87
N CYS A 102 -2.36 -1.88 6.34
CA CYS A 102 -1.66 -3.10 6.01
C CYS A 102 -2.29 -4.28 6.75
N VAL A 103 -2.61 -5.34 6.02
CA VAL A 103 -3.11 -6.59 6.61
C VAL A 103 -1.98 -7.58 6.65
N ALA A 104 -1.74 -8.20 7.81
CA ALA A 104 -0.69 -9.20 7.98
C ALA A 104 -0.75 -10.25 6.87
N ALA A 105 0.39 -10.48 6.20
CA ALA A 105 0.47 -11.47 5.15
C ALA A 105 0.38 -12.87 5.80
N ILE A 106 -0.55 -13.69 5.33
CA ILE A 106 -0.68 -15.08 5.79
C ILE A 106 0.44 -15.87 5.11
N PRO A 107 1.36 -16.51 5.83
CA PRO A 107 2.40 -17.34 5.22
C PRO A 107 1.76 -18.56 4.55
N ASP A 108 2.16 -18.87 3.31
CA ASP A 108 1.63 -19.96 2.47
C ASP A 108 1.81 -21.40 3.02
N ASN A 109 2.30 -21.57 4.25
CA ASN A 109 2.59 -22.89 4.82
C ASN A 109 1.41 -23.60 5.48
N ASP A 110 0.24 -22.99 5.60
CA ASP A 110 -0.92 -23.62 6.24
C ASP A 110 -2.20 -23.44 5.41
N ALA A 111 -2.26 -24.13 4.26
CA ALA A 111 -3.54 -24.51 3.66
C ALA A 111 -4.23 -25.62 4.49
N ALA A 112 -4.45 -25.36 5.78
CA ALA A 112 -5.34 -26.12 6.66
C ALA A 112 -5.65 -25.29 7.91
N ASP A 113 -6.84 -24.68 7.90
CA ASP A 113 -7.62 -24.32 9.08
C ASP A 113 -7.02 -23.30 10.08
N SER A 114 -7.30 -22.02 9.88
CA SER A 114 -8.03 -21.24 10.89
C SER A 114 -8.43 -19.86 10.35
N VAL A 115 -9.74 -19.70 10.17
CA VAL A 115 -10.40 -18.40 10.12
C VAL A 115 -10.24 -17.77 11.51
N ASN A 116 -9.26 -16.87 11.66
CA ASN A 116 -9.33 -15.81 12.67
C ASN A 116 -9.26 -14.47 11.95
N VAL A 117 -10.43 -14.10 11.44
CA VAL A 117 -10.80 -12.72 11.15
C VAL A 117 -10.56 -11.93 12.44
N TYR A 118 -9.48 -11.14 12.48
CA TYR A 118 -9.42 -10.04 13.43
C TYR A 118 -10.64 -9.16 13.17
N GLN A 119 -11.61 -9.24 14.07
CA GLN A 119 -12.71 -8.30 14.19
C GLN A 119 -12.11 -6.92 14.43
N GLY A 120 -11.76 -6.24 13.35
CA GLY A 120 -11.79 -4.79 13.32
C GLY A 120 -13.23 -4.41 13.61
N GLN A 121 -13.47 -3.82 14.78
CA GLN A 121 -14.76 -3.24 15.13
C GLN A 121 -15.22 -2.41 13.94
N ALA A 122 -16.28 -2.87 13.28
CA ALA A 122 -17.09 -2.02 12.43
C ALA A 122 -17.63 -0.91 13.34
N GLY A 123 -16.86 0.17 13.44
CA GLY A 123 -17.34 1.44 13.94
C GLY A 123 -18.55 1.78 13.09
N LYS A 124 -19.73 1.62 13.68
CA LYS A 124 -21.01 1.99 13.12
C LYS A 124 -20.94 3.49 12.84
N LEU A 125 -20.53 3.88 11.64
CA LEU A 125 -20.70 5.23 11.13
C LEU A 125 -22.20 5.46 11.00
N ARG A 126 -22.81 5.95 12.08
CA ARG A 126 -24.13 6.57 12.06
C ARG A 126 -23.96 7.89 11.32
N TYR A 127 -23.93 7.84 9.99
CA TYR A 127 -24.35 8.98 9.20
C TYR A 127 -25.86 9.08 9.35
N GLN A 128 -26.29 9.93 10.28
CA GLN A 128 -27.68 10.36 10.34
C GLN A 128 -27.87 11.38 9.21
N PHE A 129 -28.26 10.85 8.05
CA PHE A 129 -28.88 11.64 7.00
C PHE A 129 -30.27 12.00 7.52
N ASP A 130 -30.43 13.17 8.12
CA ASP A 130 -31.76 13.74 8.33
C ASP A 130 -32.30 14.17 6.96
N GLN A 131 -32.98 13.23 6.30
CA GLN A 131 -33.82 13.52 5.16
C GLN A 131 -35.25 13.18 5.54
N GLU A 132 -35.89 14.10 6.26
CA GLU A 132 -37.34 14.10 6.34
C GLU A 132 -37.87 14.53 4.96
N ASN A 133 -38.23 13.51 4.19
CA ASN A 133 -38.91 13.62 2.92
C ASN A 133 -40.32 14.16 3.17
N SER A 134 -40.58 15.40 2.77
CA SER A 134 -41.92 15.94 2.57
C SER A 134 -42.61 15.14 1.47
N GLY A 135 -43.42 14.16 1.87
CA GLY A 135 -44.28 13.37 1.00
C GLY A 135 -45.62 14.04 0.74
N ARG A 136 -45.82 14.39 -0.54
CA ARG A 136 -47.06 14.53 -1.34
C ARG A 136 -48.42 14.17 -0.70
N ASP A 137 -49.44 14.99 -1.00
CA ASP A 137 -50.63 14.59 -1.79
C ASP A 137 -51.45 15.86 -2.18
N VAL A 138 -51.62 16.16 -3.47
CA VAL A 138 -52.83 15.91 -4.31
C VAL A 138 -54.14 16.44 -3.72
N LEU A 139 -54.51 17.66 -4.15
CA LEU A 139 -55.81 18.02 -4.76
C LEU A 139 -55.67 19.36 -5.50
#